data_AF-A0A7V6B692-F1
#
_entry.id   AF-A0A7V6B692-F1
#
_cell.length_a   1.000
_cell.length_b   1.000
_cell.length_c   1.000
_cell.angle_alpha   90.00
_cell.angle_beta   90.00
_cell.angle_gamma   90.00
#
_symmetry.space_group_name_H-M   'P 1'
#
loop_
_entity.id
_entity.type
_entity.pdbx_description
1 polymer ?
#
loop_
_entity_poly.entity_id
_entity_poly.type
_entity_poly.pdbx_seq_one_letter_code
_entity_poly.pdbx_strand_id
1 'polypeptide(L)' 'MQDDESLDRNAFWRKCENTSFDMVVIGGGITGAGIFRHGALIGLKTLLVEKDDFAYGTSSRSSKLVHGG' A
#
# COMPACT_ATOMS: atom_id res chain seq x y z
N MET A 1 -10.77 25.20 -10.47
CA MET A 1 -10.67 23.74 -10.24
C MET A 1 -9.33 23.57 -9.56
N GLN A 2 -9.31 23.31 -8.24
CA GLN A 2 -8.04 23.14 -7.51
C GLN A 2 -7.50 21.75 -7.83
N ASP A 3 -6.25 21.73 -8.22
CA ASP A 3 -5.43 20.59 -8.55
C ASP A 3 -5.29 19.77 -7.26
N ASP A 4 -5.80 18.53 -7.25
CA ASP A 4 -5.67 17.65 -6.09
C ASP A 4 -4.23 17.14 -6.00
N GLU A 5 -3.41 17.79 -5.14
CA GLU A 5 -2.03 17.38 -4.88
C GLU A 5 -1.91 15.91 -4.44
N SER A 6 -2.99 15.28 -3.94
CA SER A 6 -2.96 13.87 -3.54
C SER A 6 -2.79 12.90 -4.71
N LEU A 7 -3.04 13.34 -5.94
CA LEU A 7 -2.87 12.55 -7.17
C LEU A 7 -1.50 12.74 -7.84
N ASP A 8 -0.65 13.65 -7.34
CA ASP A 8 0.70 13.84 -7.88
C ASP A 8 1.68 12.84 -7.26
N ARG A 9 2.06 11.86 -8.08
CA ARG A 9 3.06 10.83 -7.73
C ARG A 9 4.42 11.43 -7.38
N ASN A 10 4.86 12.48 -8.06
CA ASN A 10 6.16 13.10 -7.80
C ASN A 10 6.13 13.89 -6.48
N ALA A 11 5.04 14.59 -6.21
CA ALA A 11 4.84 15.26 -4.91
C ALA A 11 4.85 14.25 -3.76
N PHE A 12 4.19 13.10 -3.94
CA PHE A 12 4.21 12.02 -2.96
C PHE A 12 5.63 11.48 -2.70
N TRP A 13 6.43 11.25 -3.74
CA TRP A 13 7.82 10.79 -3.59
C TRP A 13 8.69 11.80 -2.85
N ARG A 14 8.59 13.10 -3.16
CA ARG A 14 9.31 14.16 -2.43
C ARG A 14 8.94 14.20 -0.95
N LYS A 15 7.67 13.95 -0.63
CA LYS A 15 7.22 13.81 0.76
C LYS A 15 7.85 12.59 1.43
N CYS A 16 7.93 11.45 0.74
CA CYS A 16 8.58 10.24 1.25
C CYS A 16 10.08 10.42 1.50
N GLU A 17 10.82 11.11 0.63
CA GLU A 17 12.25 11.40 0.80
C GLU A 17 12.56 12.13 2.12
N ASN A 18 11.64 12.97 2.58
CA ASN A 18 11.77 13.75 3.80
C ASN A 18 11.00 13.13 4.99
N THR A 19 10.53 11.90 4.86
CA THR A 19 9.72 11.22 5.89
C THR A 19 10.46 9.99 6.41
N SER A 20 10.79 9.97 7.70
CA SER A 20 11.15 8.73 8.38
C SER A 20 9.92 7.87 8.61
N PHE A 21 9.96 6.64 8.11
CA PHE A 21 8.95 5.60 8.30
C PHE A 21 9.45 4.57 9.33
N ASP A 22 8.54 4.08 10.16
CA ASP A 22 8.85 3.00 11.12
C ASP A 22 8.85 1.63 10.43
N MET A 23 8.14 1.53 9.29
CA MET A 23 8.01 0.29 8.52
C MET A 23 7.78 0.58 7.04
N VAL A 24 8.39 -0.22 6.17
CA VAL A 24 8.12 -0.23 4.73
C VAL A 24 7.65 -1.63 4.32
N VAL A 25 6.51 -1.71 3.64
CA VAL A 25 5.92 -2.94 3.09
C VAL A 25 6.10 -2.92 1.57
N ILE A 26 6.68 -3.98 1.02
CA ILE A 26 6.90 -4.13 -0.43
C ILE A 26 5.89 -5.17 -0.95
N GLY A 27 5.02 -4.72 -1.87
CA GLY A 27 3.94 -5.50 -2.47
C GLY A 27 2.57 -5.12 -1.93
N GLY A 28 1.68 -4.68 -2.82
CA GLY A 28 0.29 -4.29 -2.59
C GLY A 28 -0.72 -5.42 -2.81
N GLY A 29 -0.30 -6.67 -2.68
CA GLY A 29 -1.22 -7.83 -2.59
C GLY A 29 -1.92 -7.92 -1.24
N ILE A 30 -2.79 -8.91 -1.06
CA ILE A 30 -3.60 -9.08 0.17
C ILE A 30 -2.74 -9.20 1.44
N THR A 31 -1.60 -9.87 1.37
CA THR A 31 -0.66 -10.00 2.49
C THR A 31 -0.06 -8.64 2.87
N GLY A 32 0.46 -7.91 1.89
CA GLY A 32 1.07 -6.59 2.14
C GLY A 32 0.05 -5.55 2.61
N ALA A 33 -1.15 -5.55 2.04
CA ALA A 33 -2.25 -4.70 2.51
C ALA A 33 -2.64 -5.00 3.96
N GLY A 34 -2.68 -6.28 4.35
CA GLY A 34 -2.94 -6.70 5.73
C GLY A 34 -1.85 -6.21 6.71
N ILE A 35 -0.58 -6.36 6.33
CA ILE A 35 0.57 -5.88 7.12
C ILE A 35 0.54 -4.35 7.26
N PHE A 36 0.35 -3.64 6.15
CA PHE A 36 0.24 -2.17 6.15
C PHE A 36 -0.89 -1.69 7.06
N ARG A 37 -2.08 -2.30 6.95
CA ARG A 37 -3.22 -1.98 7.81
C ARG A 37 -2.89 -2.23 9.28
N HIS A 38 -2.26 -3.34 9.60
CA HIS A 38 -1.90 -3.65 10.97
C HIS A 38 -0.89 -2.63 11.53
N GLY A 39 0.17 -2.32 10.79
CA GLY A 39 1.17 -1.30 11.16
C GLY A 39 0.53 0.06 11.43
N ALA A 40 -0.32 0.52 10.51
CA ALA A 40 -1.05 1.77 10.67
C ALA A 40 -1.99 1.76 11.90
N LEU A 41 -2.68 0.64 12.17
CA LEU A 41 -3.59 0.50 13.33
C LEU A 41 -2.88 0.56 14.67
N ILE A 42 -1.64 0.07 14.75
CA ILE A 42 -0.83 0.13 15.97
C ILE A 42 0.01 1.41 16.06
N GLY A 43 -0.24 2.39 15.17
CA GLY A 43 0.37 3.72 15.22
C GLY A 43 1.75 3.83 14.56
N LEU A 44 2.19 2.82 13.81
CA LEU A 44 3.43 2.94 13.02
C LEU A 44 3.19 3.81 11.80
N LYS A 45 4.15 4.67 11.48
CA LYS A 45 4.19 5.33 10.18
C LYS A 45 4.67 4.33 9.14
N THR A 46 3.71 3.64 8.52
CA THR A 46 3.98 2.61 7.53
C THR A 46 3.86 3.14 6.10
N LEU A 47 4.84 2.83 5.24
CA LEU A 47 4.78 3.03 3.80
C LEU A 47 4.49 1.68 3.11
N LEU A 48 3.61 1.67 2.11
CA LEU A 48 3.44 0.51 1.22
C LEU A 48 3.79 0.92 -0.21
N VAL A 49 4.60 0.10 -0.88
CA VAL A 49 5.01 0.30 -2.27
C VAL A 49 4.59 -0.92 -3.10
N GLU A 50 3.86 -0.66 -4.18
CA GLU A 50 3.50 -1.64 -5.20
C GLU A 50 4.12 -1.21 -6.53
N LYS A 51 4.61 -2.19 -7.30
CA LYS A 51 5.23 -1.96 -8.60
C LYS A 51 4.20 -1.58 -9.65
N ASP A 52 3.08 -2.31 -9.67
CA ASP A 52 2.01 -2.15 -10.65
C ASP A 52 0.81 -1.43 -9.99
N ASP A 53 -0.37 -2.06 -9.96
CA ASP A 53 -1.56 -1.56 -9.25
C ASP A 53 -1.86 -2.44 -8.02
N PHE A 54 -2.67 -1.94 -7.08
CA PHE A 54 -3.07 -2.71 -5.91
C PHE A 54 -3.74 -4.03 -6.32
N ALA A 55 -3.39 -5.10 -5.59
CA ALA A 55 -3.83 -6.46 -5.88
C ALA A 55 -3.48 -7.01 -7.29
N TYR A 56 -2.61 -6.34 -8.07
CA TYR A 56 -2.27 -6.73 -9.44
C TYR A 56 -1.77 -8.17 -9.57
N GLY A 57 -1.10 -8.72 -8.55
CA GLY A 57 -0.57 -10.10 -8.52
C GLY A 57 -1.64 -11.20 -8.29
N THR A 58 -1.27 -12.27 -7.58
CA THR A 58 -2.18 -13.41 -7.29
C THR A 58 -3.47 -13.00 -6.59
N SER A 59 -3.44 -11.92 -5.81
CA SER A 59 -4.60 -11.44 -5.05
C SER A 59 -5.82 -11.08 -5.91
N SER A 60 -5.65 -10.74 -7.20
CA SER A 60 -6.76 -10.54 -8.14
C SER A 60 -7.15 -11.80 -8.94
N ARG A 61 -6.29 -12.83 -8.93
CA ARG A 61 -6.38 -14.05 -9.77
C ARG A 61 -6.76 -15.30 -8.96
N SER A 62 -7.54 -15.15 -7.89
CA SER A 62 -8.14 -16.28 -7.17
C SER A 62 -9.47 -16.71 -7.78
N SER A 63 -10.02 -17.82 -7.28
CA SER A 63 -11.41 -18.24 -7.51
C SER A 63 -12.44 -17.26 -6.94
N LYS A 64 -12.01 -16.26 -6.16
CA LYS A 64 -12.85 -15.28 -5.46
C LYS A 64 -13.84 -15.94 -4.49
N LEU A 65 -13.50 -17.13 -4.02
CA LEU A 65 -14.24 -17.88 -3.00
C LEU A 65 -13.38 -17.96 -1.74
N VAL A 66 -13.99 -17.69 -0.59
CA VAL A 66 -13.38 -17.97 0.71
C VAL A 66 -13.96 -19.28 1.20
N HIS A 67 -13.14 -20.33 1.27
CA HIS A 67 -13.52 -21.65 1.78
C HIS A 67 -12.35 -22.26 2.58
N GLY A 68 -12.64 -23.25 3.44
CA GLY A 68 -11.63 -23.93 4.28
C GLY A 68 -11.04 -25.20 3.66
N GLY A 69 -11.38 -25.49 2.40
CA GLY A 69 -11.44 -26.85 1.85
C GLY A 69 -12.87 -27.19 1.49
#